data_AF-A0A532E835-F1
#
_entry.id   AF-A0A532E835-F1
#
_cell.length_a   1.000
_cell.length_b   1.000
_cell.length_c   1.000
_cell.angle_alpha   90.00
_cell.angle_beta   90.00
_cell.angle_gamma   90.00
#
_symmetry.space_group_name_H-M   'P 1'
#
loop_
_entity.id
_entity.type
_entity.pdbx_description
1 polymer ?
#
loop_
_entity_poly.entity_id
_entity_poly.type
_entity_poly.pdbx_seq_one_letter_code
_entity_poly.pdbx_strand_id
1 'polypeptide(L)'
;MKVIDNENMADMTPVKLSRKELTEGTGETAQHQEALDWIRRLKLPLEKELPEEVIFNLGPMRFVAEVWRVLKPGGRAFLTEFGVEEGWPAAVKLPHHTEYEVQYNHLRQAVRWLGFQERYLSLPQFLQIKPDTKVLCTGAAYTIQRFCQGLGQNFSVRAYTESELTKTLGDILPKLQGCHYHDIADPAWFGLIDFKVLLLEKPGGIPQPTFTEQKSGLRWYSQR
;
A
#
# COMPACT_ATOMS: atom_id res chain seq x y z
N MET A 1 -8.17 0.32 19.92
CA MET A 1 -8.73 -0.39 18.75
C MET A 1 -7.74 -0.27 17.61
N LYS A 2 -7.54 -1.34 16.83
CA LYS A 2 -6.63 -1.35 15.69
C LYS A 2 -7.38 -1.83 14.45
N VAL A 3 -7.19 -1.15 13.33
CA VAL A 3 -7.64 -1.58 12.00
C VAL A 3 -6.39 -1.98 11.21
N ILE A 4 -6.45 -3.09 10.50
CA ILE A 4 -5.42 -3.52 9.56
C ILE A 4 -6.13 -3.80 8.25
N ASP A 5 -5.68 -3.13 7.20
CA ASP A 5 -6.10 -3.36 5.83
C ASP A 5 -4.84 -3.64 4.99
N ASN A 6 -4.87 -4.71 4.22
CA ASN A 6 -3.74 -5.19 3.45
C ASN A 6 -4.26 -5.69 2.11
N GLU A 7 -3.89 -5.00 1.04
CA GLU A 7 -4.17 -5.41 -0.35
C GLU A 7 -5.68 -5.60 -0.58
N ASN A 8 -6.41 -4.50 -0.49
CA ASN A 8 -7.87 -4.46 -0.59
C ASN A 8 -8.38 -3.10 -1.07
N MET A 9 -7.66 -2.00 -0.82
CA MET A 9 -8.05 -0.66 -1.27
C MET A 9 -8.11 -0.55 -2.81
N ALA A 10 -7.28 -1.30 -3.53
CA ALA A 10 -7.27 -1.28 -4.99
C ALA A 10 -8.47 -2.02 -5.63
N ASP A 11 -9.11 -2.93 -4.89
CA ASP A 11 -10.37 -3.59 -5.26
C ASP A 11 -11.60 -2.75 -4.95
N MET A 12 -11.45 -1.73 -4.10
CA MET A 12 -12.56 -0.89 -3.70
C MET A 12 -13.04 -0.01 -4.86
N THR A 13 -14.31 0.39 -4.79
CA THR A 13 -15.02 1.05 -5.88
C THR A 13 -14.27 2.25 -6.49
N PRO A 14 -13.80 2.16 -7.74
CA PRO A 14 -13.32 3.32 -8.49
C PRO A 14 -14.50 4.11 -9.06
N VAL A 15 -14.27 5.36 -9.42
CA VAL A 15 -15.19 6.16 -10.25
C VAL A 15 -14.41 6.73 -11.41
N LYS A 16 -14.92 6.53 -12.63
CA LYS A 16 -14.33 7.11 -13.83
C LYS A 16 -15.02 8.44 -14.11
N LEU A 17 -14.32 9.55 -13.88
CA LEU A 17 -14.83 10.89 -14.08
C LEU A 17 -14.37 11.43 -15.42
N SER A 18 -15.26 12.06 -16.16
CA SER A 18 -14.90 12.80 -17.37
C SER A 18 -14.27 14.16 -17.05
N ARG A 19 -13.49 14.71 -17.97
CA ARG A 19 -13.01 16.10 -17.89
C ARG A 19 -14.15 17.09 -17.67
N LYS A 20 -15.28 16.87 -18.36
CA LYS A 20 -16.46 17.73 -18.28
C LYS A 20 -17.00 17.77 -16.84
N GLU A 21 -17.20 16.62 -16.22
CA GLU A 21 -17.68 16.52 -14.83
C GLU A 21 -16.72 17.20 -13.84
N LEU A 22 -15.41 17.02 -14.02
CA LEU A 22 -14.40 17.67 -13.19
C LEU A 22 -14.39 19.20 -13.34
N THR A 23 -14.63 19.69 -14.56
CA THR A 23 -14.60 21.13 -14.88
C THR A 23 -15.89 21.83 -14.44
N GLU A 24 -17.04 21.21 -14.71
CA GLU A 24 -18.37 21.76 -14.38
C GLU A 24 -18.76 21.49 -12.91
N GLY A 25 -18.11 20.52 -12.25
CA GLY A 25 -18.40 20.15 -10.87
C GLY A 25 -19.76 19.50 -10.66
N THR A 26 -20.35 18.95 -11.74
CA THR A 26 -21.65 18.29 -11.76
C THR A 26 -21.47 16.85 -12.27
N GLY A 27 -21.87 15.86 -11.47
CA GLY A 27 -21.73 14.45 -11.81
C GLY A 27 -22.94 13.93 -12.59
N GLU A 28 -22.71 13.01 -13.52
CA GLU A 28 -23.79 12.38 -14.31
C GLU A 28 -24.64 11.40 -13.48
N THR A 29 -24.05 10.87 -12.41
CA THR A 29 -24.71 9.97 -11.45
C THR A 29 -24.50 10.45 -10.02
N ALA A 30 -25.31 9.93 -9.08
CA ALA A 30 -25.13 10.23 -7.66
C ALA A 30 -23.73 9.83 -7.14
N GLN A 31 -23.18 8.73 -7.66
CA GLN A 31 -21.84 8.27 -7.30
C GLN A 31 -20.75 9.20 -7.85
N HIS A 32 -20.92 9.70 -9.08
CA HIS A 32 -20.00 10.67 -9.65
C HIS A 32 -20.08 12.01 -8.90
N GLN A 33 -21.28 12.45 -8.54
CA GLN A 33 -21.45 13.65 -7.73
C GLN A 33 -20.77 13.52 -6.36
N GLU A 34 -20.85 12.35 -5.71
CA GLU A 34 -20.14 12.11 -4.46
C GLU A 34 -18.61 12.18 -4.64
N ALA A 35 -18.06 11.61 -5.71
CA ALA A 35 -16.64 11.72 -6.02
C ALA A 35 -16.21 13.19 -6.21
N LEU A 36 -17.00 13.99 -6.93
CA LEU A 36 -16.76 15.43 -7.11
C LEU A 36 -16.88 16.20 -5.79
N ASP A 37 -17.82 15.83 -4.92
CA ASP A 37 -17.96 16.43 -3.61
C ASP A 37 -16.73 16.15 -2.72
N TRP A 38 -16.18 14.94 -2.78
CA TRP A 38 -14.90 14.62 -2.13
C TRP A 38 -13.76 15.48 -2.67
N ILE A 39 -13.58 15.53 -3.99
CA ILE A 39 -12.55 16.35 -4.65
C ILE A 39 -12.64 17.81 -4.18
N ARG A 40 -13.85 18.38 -4.15
CA ARG A 40 -14.11 19.76 -3.73
C ARG A 40 -13.84 19.98 -2.25
N ARG A 41 -14.34 19.11 -1.37
CA ARG A 41 -14.17 19.22 0.09
C ARG A 41 -12.71 19.15 0.50
N LEU A 42 -11.97 18.25 -0.13
CA LEU A 42 -10.55 18.06 0.13
C LEU A 42 -9.70 19.13 -0.54
N LYS A 43 -10.23 19.86 -1.53
CA LYS A 43 -9.48 20.78 -2.41
C LYS A 43 -8.31 20.06 -3.06
N LEU A 44 -8.57 18.89 -3.64
CA LEU A 44 -7.53 18.12 -4.33
C LEU A 44 -6.98 18.95 -5.49
N PRO A 45 -5.64 19.02 -5.64
CA PRO A 45 -5.04 19.73 -6.75
C PRO A 45 -5.36 18.99 -8.05
N LEU A 46 -6.16 19.59 -8.92
CA LEU A 46 -6.38 19.09 -10.26
C LEU A 46 -5.27 19.64 -11.19
N GLU A 47 -4.78 18.79 -12.09
CA GLU A 47 -3.82 19.17 -13.11
C GLU A 47 -4.42 20.26 -14.02
N LYS A 48 -3.56 21.14 -14.57
CA LYS A 48 -4.00 22.19 -15.49
C LYS A 48 -4.62 21.62 -16.77
N GLU A 49 -4.06 20.51 -17.25
CA GLU A 49 -4.53 19.78 -18.42
C GLU A 49 -5.02 18.41 -17.98
N LEU A 50 -6.32 18.32 -17.73
CA LEU A 50 -6.94 17.05 -17.33
C LEU A 50 -7.05 16.10 -18.52
N PRO A 51 -6.79 14.79 -18.36
CA PRO A 51 -7.16 13.77 -19.34
C PRO A 51 -8.67 13.79 -19.64
N GLU A 52 -9.10 13.18 -20.76
CA GLU A 52 -10.52 13.07 -21.10
C GLU A 52 -11.33 12.34 -20.01
N GLU A 53 -10.71 11.31 -19.43
CA GLU A 53 -11.28 10.54 -18.34
C GLU A 53 -10.18 10.20 -17.33
N VAL A 54 -10.53 10.20 -16.05
CA VAL A 54 -9.63 9.85 -14.97
C VAL A 54 -10.31 8.91 -13.99
N ILE A 55 -9.52 8.12 -13.27
CA ILE A 55 -10.01 7.26 -12.21
C ILE A 55 -9.84 7.97 -10.86
N PHE A 56 -10.91 7.99 -10.07
CA PHE A 56 -10.90 8.48 -8.70
C PHE A 56 -11.19 7.32 -7.74
N ASN A 57 -10.34 7.14 -6.72
CA ASN A 57 -10.47 6.08 -5.72
C ASN A 57 -11.58 6.40 -4.69
N LEU A 58 -12.85 6.44 -5.09
CA LEU A 58 -13.97 6.76 -4.19
C LEU A 58 -14.08 5.76 -3.01
N GLY A 59 -13.89 4.47 -3.28
CA GLY A 59 -13.90 3.41 -2.28
C GLY A 59 -12.90 3.64 -1.14
N PRO A 60 -11.61 3.85 -1.44
CA PRO A 60 -10.61 4.21 -0.44
C PRO A 60 -10.94 5.51 0.34
N MET A 61 -11.53 6.53 -0.30
CA MET A 61 -11.97 7.75 0.41
C MET A 61 -13.06 7.44 1.44
N ARG A 62 -14.08 6.68 1.05
CA ARG A 62 -15.14 6.22 1.97
C ARG A 62 -14.57 5.38 3.08
N PHE A 63 -13.62 4.50 2.76
CA PHE A 63 -13.00 3.60 3.72
C PHE A 63 -12.24 4.38 4.81
N VAL A 64 -11.37 5.33 4.44
CA VAL A 64 -10.65 6.12 5.47
C VAL A 64 -11.57 6.99 6.32
N ALA A 65 -12.68 7.49 5.74
CA ALA A 65 -13.72 8.21 6.49
C ALA A 65 -14.42 7.29 7.51
N GLU A 66 -14.67 6.05 7.13
CA GLU A 66 -15.25 5.04 8.01
C GLU A 66 -14.27 4.61 9.11
N VAL A 67 -12.99 4.40 8.76
CA VAL A 67 -11.90 4.16 9.73
C VAL A 67 -11.84 5.30 10.75
N TRP A 68 -11.95 6.55 10.31
CA TRP A 68 -12.03 7.70 11.22
C TRP A 68 -13.23 7.62 12.14
N ARG A 69 -14.42 7.29 11.61
CA ARG A 69 -15.66 7.19 12.38
C ARG A 69 -15.56 6.14 13.48
N VAL A 70 -15.01 4.96 13.17
CA VAL A 70 -15.02 3.81 14.10
C VAL A 70 -13.84 3.82 15.08
N LEU A 71 -12.69 4.39 14.71
CA LEU A 71 -11.56 4.48 15.63
C LEU A 71 -11.91 5.36 16.84
N LYS A 72 -11.60 4.84 18.03
CA LYS A 72 -11.57 5.63 19.26
C LYS A 72 -10.35 6.56 19.24
N PRO A 73 -10.35 7.67 19.99
CA PRO A 73 -9.14 8.46 20.22
C PRO A 73 -7.96 7.59 20.70
N GLY A 74 -6.77 7.79 20.12
CA GLY A 74 -5.58 6.93 20.28
C GLY A 74 -5.64 5.60 19.53
N GLY A 75 -6.72 5.34 18.79
CA GLY A 75 -6.84 4.20 17.90
C GLY A 75 -5.93 4.35 16.69
N ARG A 76 -5.44 3.21 16.17
CA ARG A 76 -4.49 3.19 15.06
C ARG A 76 -5.00 2.36 13.89
N ALA A 77 -4.60 2.73 12.68
CA ALA A 77 -4.76 1.92 11.48
C ALA A 77 -3.42 1.66 10.81
N PHE A 78 -3.28 0.48 10.24
CA PHE A 78 -2.23 0.12 9.28
C PHE A 78 -2.94 -0.17 7.96
N LEU A 79 -2.66 0.61 6.93
CA LEU A 79 -3.20 0.40 5.59
C LEU A 79 -2.03 0.17 4.64
N THR A 80 -2.08 -0.86 3.81
CA THR A 80 -1.08 -1.07 2.77
C THR A 80 -1.72 -1.53 1.46
N GLU A 81 -1.26 -0.93 0.37
CA GLU A 81 -1.75 -1.21 -0.97
C GLU A 81 -0.73 -0.74 -2.03
N PHE A 82 -0.77 -1.32 -3.22
CA PHE A 82 -0.04 -0.80 -4.38
C PHE A 82 -0.66 0.51 -4.89
N GLY A 83 0.18 1.41 -5.39
CA GLY A 83 -0.35 2.64 -5.97
C GLY A 83 0.70 3.69 -6.32
N VAL A 84 0.19 4.86 -6.67
CA VAL A 84 0.95 5.96 -7.25
C VAL A 84 0.84 7.22 -6.40
N GLU A 85 1.80 8.12 -6.57
CA GLU A 85 1.81 9.45 -5.95
C GLU A 85 1.59 10.57 -6.97
N GLU A 86 1.95 10.34 -8.23
CA GLU A 86 1.83 11.31 -9.32
C GLU A 86 0.83 10.83 -10.37
N GLY A 87 0.15 11.78 -11.02
CA GLY A 87 -0.87 11.49 -12.02
C GLY A 87 -2.12 10.81 -11.46
N TRP A 88 -2.82 10.11 -12.35
CA TRP A 88 -4.09 9.45 -12.06
C TRP A 88 -3.92 7.93 -12.00
N PRO A 89 -4.67 7.23 -11.13
CA PRO A 89 -4.69 5.78 -11.08
C PRO A 89 -4.88 5.11 -12.43
N ALA A 90 -4.09 4.06 -12.68
CA ALA A 90 -4.31 3.13 -13.78
C ALA A 90 -5.08 1.89 -13.33
N ALA A 91 -5.71 1.23 -14.31
CA ALA A 91 -6.34 -0.07 -14.12
C ALA A 91 -5.30 -1.18 -14.35
N VAL A 92 -5.22 -2.12 -13.40
CA VAL A 92 -4.35 -3.30 -13.46
C VAL A 92 -5.21 -4.52 -13.69
N LYS A 93 -5.00 -5.19 -14.83
CA LYS A 93 -5.73 -6.42 -15.19
C LYS A 93 -5.06 -7.64 -14.57
N LEU A 94 -5.77 -8.29 -13.65
CA LEU A 94 -5.38 -9.57 -13.06
C LEU A 94 -6.22 -10.71 -13.68
N PRO A 95 -5.84 -11.99 -13.47
CA PRO A 95 -6.51 -13.13 -14.11
C PRO A 95 -8.03 -13.25 -13.87
N HIS A 96 -8.56 -12.65 -12.79
CA HIS A 96 -9.97 -12.79 -12.40
C HIS A 96 -10.70 -11.47 -12.13
N HIS A 97 -9.97 -10.37 -11.94
CA HIS A 97 -10.53 -9.06 -11.62
C HIS A 97 -9.63 -7.94 -12.13
N THR A 98 -10.13 -6.71 -12.04
CA THR A 98 -9.36 -5.51 -12.35
C THR A 98 -9.24 -4.70 -11.09
N GLU A 99 -8.00 -4.42 -10.71
CA GLU A 99 -7.68 -3.53 -9.60
C GLU A 99 -7.34 -2.15 -10.14
N TYR A 100 -7.42 -1.15 -9.27
CA TYR A 100 -7.12 0.24 -9.61
C TYR A 100 -6.11 0.78 -8.61
N GLU A 101 -5.01 1.33 -9.11
CA GLU A 101 -3.96 1.91 -8.26
C GLU A 101 -4.54 2.90 -7.25
N VAL A 102 -4.03 2.89 -6.02
CA VAL A 102 -4.38 3.92 -5.06
C VAL A 102 -3.57 5.18 -5.33
N GLN A 103 -4.23 6.32 -5.53
CA GLN A 103 -3.57 7.62 -5.56
C GLN A 103 -3.34 8.14 -4.13
N TYR A 104 -2.15 7.89 -3.61
CA TYR A 104 -1.77 8.18 -2.24
C TYR A 104 -1.72 9.67 -1.88
N ASN A 105 -1.38 10.58 -2.80
CA ASN A 105 -1.45 12.01 -2.52
C ASN A 105 -2.89 12.45 -2.25
N HIS A 106 -3.87 11.95 -3.00
CA HIS A 106 -5.29 12.23 -2.74
C HIS A 106 -5.74 11.60 -1.41
N LEU A 107 -5.38 10.33 -1.18
CA LEU A 107 -5.79 9.62 0.03
C LEU A 107 -5.20 10.25 1.30
N ARG A 108 -3.93 10.63 1.28
CA ARG A 108 -3.25 11.31 2.39
C ARG A 108 -3.85 12.68 2.66
N GLN A 109 -4.26 13.41 1.62
CA GLN A 109 -4.98 14.67 1.79
C GLN A 109 -6.33 14.44 2.49
N ALA A 110 -7.07 13.38 2.13
CA ALA A 110 -8.30 12.99 2.82
C ALA A 110 -8.06 12.63 4.30
N VAL A 111 -7.04 11.81 4.55
CA VAL A 111 -6.63 11.38 5.90
C VAL A 111 -6.27 12.57 6.79
N ARG A 112 -5.48 13.51 6.29
CA ARG A 112 -5.12 14.73 7.03
C ARG A 112 -6.34 15.63 7.25
N TRP A 113 -7.20 15.77 6.25
CA TRP A 113 -8.44 16.55 6.36
C TRP A 113 -9.40 15.98 7.42
N LEU A 114 -9.48 14.65 7.53
CA LEU A 114 -10.24 13.98 8.60
C LEU A 114 -9.64 14.19 9.99
N GLY A 115 -8.36 14.57 10.09
CA GLY A 115 -7.67 14.88 11.33
C GLY A 115 -6.79 13.76 11.88
N PHE A 116 -6.45 12.76 11.06
CA PHE A 116 -5.46 11.74 11.46
C PHE A 116 -4.06 12.35 11.58
N GLN A 117 -3.27 11.80 12.50
CA GLN A 117 -1.82 11.83 12.40
C GLN A 117 -1.38 10.69 11.49
N GLU A 118 -0.60 10.97 10.44
CA GLU A 118 -0.17 9.97 9.47
C GLU A 118 1.34 9.82 9.39
N ARG A 119 1.78 8.59 9.08
CA ARG A 119 3.12 8.31 8.58
C ARG A 119 3.01 7.45 7.32
N TYR A 120 3.67 7.89 6.27
CA TYR A 120 3.66 7.27 4.95
C TYR A 120 5.07 6.79 4.59
N LEU A 121 5.18 5.55 4.10
CA LEU A 121 6.43 4.86 3.78
C LEU A 121 6.19 3.93 2.58
N SER A 122 7.24 3.54 1.86
CA SER A 122 7.17 2.32 1.05
C SER A 122 7.22 1.07 1.95
N LEU A 123 6.71 -0.06 1.46
CA LEU A 123 6.73 -1.32 2.22
C LEU A 123 8.16 -1.75 2.62
N PRO A 124 9.20 -1.69 1.75
CA PRO A 124 10.58 -1.96 2.14
C PRO A 124 11.08 -1.05 3.27
N GLN A 125 10.76 0.25 3.22
CA GLN A 125 11.14 1.20 4.27
C GLN A 125 10.48 0.86 5.60
N PHE A 126 9.20 0.51 5.59
CA PHE A 126 8.47 0.10 6.80
C PHE A 126 9.07 -1.16 7.42
N LEU A 127 9.40 -2.15 6.59
CA LEU A 127 10.04 -3.41 7.01
C LEU A 127 11.54 -3.26 7.31
N GLN A 128 12.12 -2.07 7.12
CA GLN A 128 13.55 -1.79 7.30
C GLN A 128 14.46 -2.68 6.45
N ILE A 129 13.99 -3.03 5.25
CA ILE A 129 14.78 -3.80 4.29
C ILE A 129 15.79 -2.85 3.63
N LYS A 130 17.04 -3.29 3.54
CA LYS A 130 18.07 -2.49 2.86
C LYS A 130 17.82 -2.48 1.34
N PRO A 131 17.91 -1.33 0.66
CA PRO A 131 17.66 -1.22 -0.78
C PRO A 131 18.50 -2.18 -1.65
N ASP A 132 19.73 -2.48 -1.22
CA ASP A 132 20.69 -3.36 -1.89
C ASP A 132 20.54 -4.85 -1.50
N THR A 133 19.46 -5.20 -0.80
CA THR A 133 19.15 -6.61 -0.50
C THR A 133 18.86 -7.34 -1.80
N LYS A 134 19.69 -8.33 -2.13
CA LYS A 134 19.56 -9.15 -3.33
C LYS A 134 18.48 -10.21 -3.15
N VAL A 135 17.44 -10.16 -3.99
CA VAL A 135 16.32 -11.11 -4.00
C VAL A 135 16.20 -11.78 -5.37
N LEU A 136 15.77 -13.04 -5.37
CA LEU A 136 15.51 -13.82 -6.58
C LEU A 136 14.57 -13.02 -7.50
N CYS A 137 14.74 -13.08 -8.82
CA CYS A 137 13.80 -12.41 -9.72
C CYS A 137 12.42 -13.09 -9.73
N THR A 138 11.35 -12.31 -9.92
CA THR A 138 9.96 -12.80 -9.87
C THR A 138 9.68 -13.89 -10.90
N GLY A 139 10.23 -13.76 -12.12
CA GLY A 139 10.10 -14.77 -13.16
C GLY A 139 10.70 -16.13 -12.79
N ALA A 140 11.88 -16.12 -12.13
CA ALA A 140 12.48 -17.35 -11.62
C ALA A 140 11.61 -17.96 -10.51
N ALA A 141 11.09 -17.17 -9.58
CA ALA A 141 10.22 -17.66 -8.53
C ALA A 141 8.97 -18.39 -9.06
N TYR A 142 8.30 -17.83 -10.09
CA TYR A 142 7.17 -18.49 -10.75
C TYR A 142 7.57 -19.78 -11.48
N THR A 143 8.75 -19.79 -12.10
CA THR A 143 9.26 -20.97 -12.81
C THR A 143 9.56 -22.10 -11.82
N ILE A 144 10.22 -21.79 -10.72
CA ILE A 144 10.51 -22.73 -9.63
C ILE A 144 9.21 -23.27 -9.03
N GLN A 145 8.20 -22.41 -8.82
CA GLN A 145 6.90 -22.85 -8.33
C GLN A 145 6.30 -23.97 -9.21
N ARG A 146 6.28 -23.77 -10.53
CA ARG A 146 5.77 -24.76 -11.48
C ARG A 146 6.59 -26.05 -11.47
N PHE A 147 7.92 -25.94 -11.35
CA PHE A 147 8.80 -27.11 -11.24
C PHE A 147 8.51 -27.91 -9.96
N CYS A 148 8.43 -27.23 -8.81
CA CYS A 148 8.08 -27.86 -7.54
C CYS A 148 6.71 -28.53 -7.59
N GLN A 149 5.69 -27.88 -8.18
CA GLN A 149 4.37 -28.48 -8.39
C GLN A 149 4.45 -29.78 -9.21
N GLY A 150 5.26 -29.81 -10.27
CA GLY A 150 5.50 -31.02 -11.06
C GLY A 150 6.16 -32.17 -10.28
N LEU A 151 6.89 -31.84 -9.20
CA LEU A 151 7.49 -32.81 -8.28
C LEU A 151 6.59 -33.15 -7.08
N GLY A 152 5.35 -32.65 -7.04
CA GLY A 152 4.44 -32.81 -5.90
C GLY A 152 4.90 -32.04 -4.64
N GLN A 153 5.71 -31.00 -4.81
CA GLN A 153 6.24 -30.17 -3.73
C GLN A 153 5.62 -28.77 -3.74
N ASN A 154 5.51 -28.18 -2.56
CA ASN A 154 5.01 -26.82 -2.41
C ASN A 154 6.15 -25.80 -2.43
N PHE A 155 5.96 -24.72 -3.18
CA PHE A 155 6.85 -23.57 -3.20
C PHE A 155 6.02 -22.28 -3.23
N SER A 156 6.25 -21.40 -2.27
CA SER A 156 5.56 -20.11 -2.18
C SER A 156 6.34 -19.06 -2.97
N VAL A 157 5.67 -18.31 -3.85
CA VAL A 157 6.29 -17.18 -4.56
C VAL A 157 6.44 -16.00 -3.59
N ARG A 158 7.69 -15.62 -3.30
CA ARG A 158 8.06 -14.46 -2.49
C ARG A 158 9.48 -14.01 -2.85
N ALA A 159 9.89 -12.84 -2.37
CA ALA A 159 11.22 -12.30 -2.59
C ALA A 159 12.28 -13.04 -1.74
N TYR A 160 12.77 -14.19 -2.22
CA TYR A 160 13.80 -14.97 -1.54
C TYR A 160 15.18 -14.35 -1.67
N THR A 161 15.92 -14.23 -0.57
CA THR A 161 17.38 -14.14 -0.64
C THR A 161 17.98 -15.49 -1.08
N GLU A 162 19.23 -15.49 -1.54
CA GLU A 162 19.92 -16.73 -1.92
C GLU A 162 19.99 -17.76 -0.78
N SER A 163 20.26 -17.28 0.45
CA SER A 163 20.31 -18.12 1.63
C SER A 163 18.95 -18.78 1.94
N GLU A 164 17.86 -18.04 1.80
CA GLU A 164 16.51 -18.56 2.01
C GLU A 164 16.09 -19.52 0.91
N LEU A 165 16.44 -19.23 -0.35
CA LEU A 165 16.17 -20.13 -1.46
C LEU A 165 16.91 -21.46 -1.28
N THR A 166 18.18 -21.39 -0.87
CA THR A 166 19.01 -22.57 -0.54
C THR A 166 18.37 -23.41 0.55
N LYS A 167 17.92 -22.78 1.64
CA LYS A 167 17.20 -23.46 2.72
C LYS A 167 15.88 -24.08 2.27
N THR A 168 15.18 -23.42 1.34
CA THR A 168 13.84 -23.83 0.89
C THR A 168 13.91 -25.00 -0.09
N LEU A 169 14.87 -24.99 -1.01
CA LEU A 169 14.97 -25.99 -2.08
C LEU A 169 16.00 -27.10 -1.78
N GLY A 170 16.97 -26.85 -0.90
CA GLY A 170 18.02 -27.81 -0.55
C GLY A 170 18.68 -28.42 -1.80
N ASP A 171 18.65 -29.74 -1.88
CA ASP A 171 19.27 -30.53 -2.96
C ASP A 171 18.64 -30.33 -4.34
N ILE A 172 17.51 -29.62 -4.43
CA ILE A 172 16.89 -29.25 -5.70
C ILE A 172 17.57 -28.04 -6.31
N LEU A 173 18.02 -27.08 -5.49
CA LEU A 173 18.57 -25.82 -5.99
C LEU A 173 19.74 -26.02 -6.98
N PRO A 174 20.72 -26.92 -6.75
CA PRO A 174 21.80 -27.14 -7.70
C PRO A 174 21.35 -27.69 -9.07
N LYS A 175 20.13 -28.22 -9.18
CA LYS A 175 19.54 -28.73 -10.42
C LYS A 175 18.84 -27.64 -11.23
N LEU A 176 18.68 -26.45 -10.65
CA LEU A 176 18.04 -25.30 -11.29
C LEU A 176 19.11 -24.34 -11.80
N GLN A 177 18.93 -23.86 -13.04
CA GLN A 177 19.79 -22.86 -13.65
C GLN A 177 19.01 -21.55 -13.86
N GLY A 178 19.73 -20.43 -14.01
CA GLY A 178 19.11 -19.12 -14.25
C GLY A 178 18.48 -18.47 -13.02
N CYS A 179 18.93 -18.82 -11.81
CA CYS A 179 18.58 -18.07 -10.60
C CYS A 179 19.35 -16.74 -10.60
N HIS A 180 18.68 -15.65 -10.96
CA HIS A 180 19.23 -14.30 -10.94
C HIS A 180 18.70 -13.52 -9.74
N TYR A 181 19.58 -12.75 -9.11
CA TYR A 181 19.25 -11.94 -7.93
C TYR A 181 19.48 -10.47 -8.22
N HIS A 182 18.50 -9.65 -7.83
CA HIS A 182 18.47 -8.21 -8.09
C HIS A 182 18.19 -7.44 -6.81
N ASP A 183 18.55 -6.16 -6.79
CA ASP A 183 18.26 -5.29 -5.65
C ASP A 183 16.76 -5.16 -5.46
N ILE A 184 16.30 -5.28 -4.22
CA ILE A 184 14.87 -5.17 -3.90
C ILE A 184 14.29 -3.76 -4.18
N ALA A 185 15.17 -2.77 -4.32
CA ALA A 185 14.79 -1.41 -4.71
C ALA A 185 14.55 -1.25 -6.23
N ASP A 186 14.95 -2.22 -7.05
CA ASP A 186 14.67 -2.19 -8.48
C ASP A 186 13.19 -2.57 -8.72
N PRO A 187 12.36 -1.64 -9.24
CA PRO A 187 10.92 -1.84 -9.39
C PRO A 187 10.58 -2.96 -10.37
N ALA A 188 11.50 -3.38 -11.24
CA ALA A 188 11.28 -4.48 -12.17
C ALA A 188 11.06 -5.84 -11.45
N TRP A 189 11.40 -5.94 -10.16
CA TRP A 189 11.35 -7.19 -9.40
C TRP A 189 10.45 -7.08 -8.19
N PHE A 190 9.41 -7.91 -8.14
CA PHE A 190 8.41 -8.00 -7.08
C PHE A 190 7.58 -6.73 -6.79
N GLY A 191 7.90 -5.57 -7.36
CA GLY A 191 7.12 -4.34 -7.23
C GLY A 191 6.96 -3.84 -5.79
N LEU A 192 7.82 -4.28 -4.86
CA LEU A 192 7.65 -3.99 -3.43
C LEU A 192 7.74 -2.49 -3.13
N ILE A 193 8.49 -1.75 -3.93
CA ILE A 193 8.58 -0.30 -3.80
C ILE A 193 7.28 0.42 -4.14
N ASP A 194 6.42 -0.20 -4.96
CA ASP A 194 5.13 0.33 -5.38
C ASP A 194 4.03 0.07 -4.35
N PHE A 195 4.24 -0.90 -3.45
CA PHE A 195 3.44 -1.05 -2.25
C PHE A 195 3.79 0.02 -1.22
N LYS A 196 2.77 0.77 -0.80
CA LYS A 196 2.93 1.82 0.21
C LYS A 196 2.26 1.40 1.51
N VAL A 197 2.72 2.00 2.59
CA VAL A 197 2.22 1.80 3.95
C VAL A 197 1.80 3.14 4.50
N LEU A 198 0.54 3.22 4.92
CA LEU A 198 -0.04 4.37 5.58
C LEU A 198 -0.43 4.00 7.02
N LEU A 199 0.33 4.53 7.98
CA LEU A 199 0.08 4.37 9.40
C LEU A 199 -0.74 5.56 9.89
N LEU A 200 -1.90 5.31 10.47
CA LEU A 200 -2.82 6.34 10.95
C LEU A 200 -2.98 6.25 12.46
N GLU A 201 -3.03 7.40 13.12
CA GLU A 201 -3.44 7.51 14.51
C GLU A 201 -4.52 8.59 14.65
N LYS A 202 -5.65 8.22 15.27
CA LYS A 202 -6.69 9.19 15.62
C LYS A 202 -6.25 9.94 16.88
N PRO A 203 -6.12 11.27 16.85
CA PRO A 203 -5.64 12.03 18.00
C PRO A 203 -6.58 11.95 19.21
N GLY A 204 -6.09 12.35 20.37
CA GLY A 204 -6.85 12.39 21.63
C GLY A 204 -6.78 11.11 22.46
N GLY A 205 -5.87 10.19 22.15
CA GLY A 205 -5.54 9.07 23.03
C GLY A 205 -4.87 9.55 24.31
N ILE A 206 -5.07 8.84 25.42
CA ILE A 206 -4.26 9.02 26.63
C ILE A 206 -2.81 8.72 26.22
N PRO A 207 -1.83 9.61 26.52
CA PRO A 207 -0.42 9.35 26.24
C PRO A 207 -0.03 7.99 26.82
N GLN A 208 0.31 7.04 25.95
CA GLN A 208 0.92 5.80 26.39
C GLN A 208 2.30 6.15 26.92
N PRO A 209 2.68 5.80 28.16
CA PRO A 209 4.02 6.06 28.65
C PRO A 209 5.02 5.42 27.68
N THR A 210 5.86 6.25 27.07
CA THR A 210 6.93 5.83 26.18
C THR A 210 7.95 5.07 27.01
N PHE A 211 7.89 3.74 26.99
CA PHE A 211 8.88 2.92 27.67
C PHE A 211 10.20 3.06 26.90
N THR A 212 11.11 3.86 27.43
CA THR A 212 12.50 3.91 26.95
C THR A 212 13.28 2.96 27.83
N GLU A 213 13.67 1.82 27.29
CA GLU A 213 14.56 0.90 27.99
C GLU A 213 15.96 1.51 28.01
N GLN A 214 16.31 2.19 29.11
CA GLN A 214 17.68 2.63 29.33
C GLN A 214 18.55 1.39 29.62
N LYS A 215 19.66 1.25 28.90
CA LYS A 215 20.67 0.17 29.01
C LYS A 215 21.36 0.05 30.40
N SER A 216 20.84 0.69 31.44
CA SER A 216 21.42 0.69 32.79
C SER A 216 20.34 0.52 33.86
N GLY A 217 19.76 -0.69 33.94
CA GLY A 217 19.39 -1.40 35.17
C GLY A 217 18.59 -0.73 36.32
N LEU A 218 18.12 0.52 36.23
CA LEU A 218 17.34 1.17 37.29
C LEU A 218 16.13 1.90 36.72
N ARG A 219 14.94 1.44 37.13
CA ARG A 219 13.64 2.04 36.82
C ARG A 219 13.42 3.28 37.68
N TRP A 220 13.26 4.43 37.04
CA TRP A 220 12.56 5.58 37.64
C TRP A 220 11.60 6.18 36.60
N TYR A 221 10.36 6.43 37.02
CA TYR A 221 9.33 7.10 36.24
C TYR A 221 9.67 8.58 36.10
N SER A 222 9.64 9.12 34.89
CA SER A 222 9.55 10.57 34.68
C SER A 222 8.40 10.88 33.73
N GLN A 223 7.39 11.59 34.24
CA GLN A 223 6.40 12.29 33.43
C GLN A 223 7.03 13.56 32.84
N ARG A 224 6.78 13.83 31.56
CA ARG A 224 6.76 15.17 30.98
C ARG A 224 5.43 15.33 30.26
#